data_AF-A0A699K9U5-F1
#
_entry.id   AF-A0A699K9U5-F1
#
_cell.length_a   1.000
_cell.length_b   1.000
_cell.length_c   1.000
_cell.angle_alpha   90.00
_cell.angle_beta   90.00
_cell.angle_gamma   90.00
#
_symmetry.space_group_name_H-M   'P 1'
#
loop_
_entity.id
_entity.type
_entity.pdbx_description
1 polymer ?
#
loop_
_entity_poly.entity_id
_entity_poly.type
_entity_poly.pdbx_seq_one_letter_code
_entity_poly.pdbx_strand_id
1 'polypeptide(L)'
;SPARGVRRFGIKGKLSPCFIGPFEILDRVGEVSYRLALPPQLSHVHDVFHVSLLRGYKYHPLHVITYPLDQIRTDLSYEEEPEAIIDRQDRIMRKKTISFVKILWRNHPEQEATWETEESIRTSYPHFLPGY
;
A
#
# COMPACT_ATOMS: atom_id res chain seq x y z
N SER A 1 24.20 -25.18 -3.23
CA SER A 1 23.73 -25.50 -1.87
C SER A 1 22.28 -25.09 -1.72
N PRO A 2 21.34 -26.01 -1.37
CA PRO A 2 19.91 -25.68 -1.35
C PRO A 2 19.51 -25.16 0.04
N ALA A 3 19.24 -23.87 0.16
CA ALA A 3 18.86 -23.27 1.43
C ALA A 3 17.42 -23.68 1.81
N ARG A 4 17.34 -24.50 2.85
CA ARG A 4 16.14 -24.79 3.64
C ARG A 4 15.59 -23.50 4.27
N GLY A 5 14.28 -23.32 4.16
CA GLY A 5 13.47 -22.64 5.17
C GLY A 5 13.42 -21.12 5.11
N VAL A 6 12.31 -20.59 4.60
CA VAL A 6 11.63 -19.47 5.28
C VAL A 6 10.12 -19.70 5.12
N ARG A 7 9.44 -20.06 6.21
CA ARG A 7 8.00 -19.79 6.33
C ARG A 7 7.85 -18.27 6.28
N ARG A 8 7.15 -17.74 5.29
CA ARG A 8 6.69 -16.35 5.33
C ARG A 8 5.17 -16.35 5.37
N PHE A 9 4.63 -16.60 6.55
CA PHE A 9 3.28 -16.20 6.92
C PHE A 9 3.41 -15.07 7.94
N GLY A 10 2.51 -14.10 7.86
CA GLY A 10 2.34 -13.11 8.93
C GLY A 10 3.17 -11.86 8.78
N ILE A 11 3.14 -11.21 7.62
CA ILE A 11 3.50 -9.81 7.59
C ILE A 11 2.50 -8.97 6.80
N LYS A 12 1.61 -8.29 7.52
CA LYS A 12 1.03 -7.01 7.08
C LYS A 12 2.18 -6.14 6.53
N GLY A 13 2.22 -5.90 5.22
CA GLY A 13 2.99 -4.83 4.57
C GLY A 13 4.34 -4.41 5.18
N LYS A 14 5.31 -5.31 5.46
CA LYS A 14 6.61 -4.90 6.07
C LYS A 14 7.53 -4.12 5.13
N LEU A 15 7.31 -4.18 3.82
CA LEU A 15 8.29 -3.76 2.82
C LEU A 15 7.75 -2.80 1.76
N SER A 16 6.49 -2.39 1.84
CA SER A 16 6.01 -1.24 1.07
C SER A 16 6.06 -0.01 1.96
N PRO A 17 7.11 0.84 1.86
CA PRO A 17 6.94 2.23 2.27
C PRO A 17 5.82 2.79 1.38
N CYS A 18 4.62 2.91 1.96
CA CYS A 18 3.49 3.54 1.32
C CYS A 18 3.72 5.05 1.40
N PHE A 19 4.16 5.64 0.29
CA PHE A 19 4.25 7.08 0.16
C PHE A 19 2.86 7.62 -0.17
N ILE A 20 2.40 8.59 0.60
CA ILE A 20 1.13 9.26 0.34
C ILE A 20 1.42 10.45 -0.55
N GLY A 21 0.89 10.41 -1.76
CA GLY A 21 0.86 11.51 -2.72
C GLY A 21 2.12 12.28 -3.09
N PRO A 22 2.07 12.98 -4.24
CA PRO A 22 2.96 14.09 -4.46
C PRO A 22 2.42 15.29 -3.70
N PHE A 23 3.25 15.81 -2.82
CA PHE A 23 3.06 17.13 -2.27
C PHE A 23 4.11 18.05 -2.89
N GLU A 24 3.71 19.28 -3.17
CA GLU A 24 4.64 20.29 -3.66
C GLU A 24 5.63 20.64 -2.55
N ILE A 25 6.90 20.79 -2.91
CA ILE A 25 7.91 21.31 -2.01
C ILE A 25 7.76 22.84 -2.02
N LEU A 26 7.38 23.42 -0.89
CA LEU A 26 7.28 24.86 -0.71
C LEU A 26 8.66 25.48 -0.52
N ASP A 27 9.41 24.95 0.46
CA ASP A 27 10.69 25.49 0.87
C ASP A 27 11.70 24.37 1.19
N ARG A 28 12.99 24.68 1.07
CA ARG A 28 14.06 23.90 1.68
C ARG A 28 14.44 24.55 3.01
N VAL A 29 14.04 23.93 4.12
CA VAL A 29 14.21 24.49 5.49
C VAL A 29 15.59 24.17 6.06
N GLY A 30 16.27 23.15 5.53
CA GLY A 30 17.65 22.81 5.91
C GLY A 30 18.36 22.01 4.84
N GLU A 31 19.60 21.59 5.11
CA GLU A 31 20.39 20.82 4.16
C GLU A 31 19.66 19.53 3.72
N VAL A 32 18.94 18.90 4.63
CA VAL A 32 18.27 17.61 4.43
C VAL A 32 16.77 17.64 4.76
N SER A 33 16.17 18.83 4.87
CA SER A 33 14.78 19.01 5.29
C SER A 33 14.00 19.92 4.33
N TYR A 34 12.81 19.48 3.94
CA TYR A 34 11.92 20.19 3.02
C TYR A 34 10.56 20.39 3.65
N ARG A 35 9.97 21.56 3.39
CA ARG A 35 8.57 21.88 3.73
C ARG A 35 7.67 21.48 2.56
N LEU A 36 6.61 20.74 2.85
CA LEU A 36 5.61 20.29 1.88
C LEU A 36 4.31 21.08 1.99
N ALA A 37 3.64 21.29 0.85
CA ALA A 37 2.28 21.79 0.79
C ALA A 37 1.30 20.69 1.19
N LEU A 38 1.10 20.51 2.51
CA LEU A 38 0.16 19.52 3.01
C LEU A 38 -1.29 20.02 2.87
N PRO A 39 -2.22 19.12 2.50
CA PRO A 39 -3.64 19.43 2.42
C PRO A 39 -4.22 19.63 3.83
N PRO A 40 -5.32 20.40 3.99
CA PRO A 40 -5.91 20.69 5.30
C PRO A 40 -6.26 19.45 6.14
N GLN A 41 -6.55 18.33 5.51
CA GLN A 41 -6.81 17.03 6.16
C GLN A 41 -5.60 16.54 6.98
N LEU A 42 -4.39 16.92 6.58
CA LEU A 42 -3.13 16.58 7.24
C LEU A 42 -2.57 17.74 8.08
N SER A 43 -3.41 18.72 8.48
CA SER A 43 -2.97 19.89 9.24
C SER A 43 -2.35 19.56 10.61
N HIS A 44 -2.61 18.37 11.13
CA HIS A 44 -2.04 17.85 12.38
C HIS A 44 -0.62 17.29 12.21
N VAL A 45 -0.18 17.09 10.97
CA VAL A 45 1.16 16.60 10.62
C VAL A 45 2.10 17.78 10.43
N HIS A 46 3.33 17.65 10.94
CA HIS A 46 4.37 18.62 10.64
C HIS A 46 4.66 18.64 9.13
N ASP A 47 4.65 19.84 8.55
CA ASP A 47 4.88 20.09 7.13
C ASP A 47 6.35 19.94 6.71
N VAL A 48 7.27 19.80 7.67
CA VAL A 48 8.71 19.64 7.41
C VAL A 48 9.15 18.18 7.54
N PHE A 49 9.68 17.62 6.44
CA PHE A 49 10.13 16.23 6.36
C PHE A 49 11.62 16.14 6.02
N HIS A 50 12.28 15.14 6.59
CA HIS A 50 13.64 14.76 6.21
C HIS A 50 13.65 14.08 4.84
N VAL A 51 14.68 14.32 4.02
CA VAL A 51 14.80 13.81 2.64
C VAL A 51 14.65 12.29 2.52
N SER A 52 15.00 11.53 3.57
CA SER A 52 14.83 10.06 3.59
C SER A 52 13.38 9.59 3.63
N LEU A 53 12.45 10.45 4.01
CA LEU A 53 11.01 10.19 4.02
C LEU A 53 10.32 10.66 2.72
N LEU A 54 11.08 11.24 1.79
CA LEU A 54 10.58 11.77 0.54
C LEU A 54 11.03 10.88 -0.62
N ARG A 55 10.18 10.76 -1.63
CA ARG A 55 10.50 10.10 -2.88
C ARG A 55 10.10 11.00 -4.03
N GLY A 56 11.02 11.21 -4.98
CA GLY A 56 10.73 11.98 -6.17
C GLY A 56 9.57 11.36 -6.95
N TYR A 57 8.52 12.14 -7.16
CA TYR A 57 7.37 11.74 -7.94
C TYR A 57 7.62 11.98 -9.43
N LYS A 58 7.45 10.94 -10.25
CA LYS A 58 7.52 11.06 -11.72
C LYS A 58 6.12 11.29 -12.24
N TYR A 59 5.83 12.53 -12.62
CA TYR A 59 4.53 12.91 -13.19
C TYR A 59 4.18 12.04 -14.40
N HIS A 60 2.97 11.49 -14.40
CA HIS A 60 2.40 10.80 -15.54
C HIS A 60 1.01 11.41 -15.83
N PRO A 61 0.71 11.83 -17.08
CA PRO A 61 -0.49 12.59 -17.40
C PRO A 61 -1.81 11.84 -17.18
N LEU A 62 -1.78 10.50 -17.05
CA LEU A 62 -2.95 9.68 -16.70
C LEU A 62 -3.08 9.44 -15.20
N HIS A 63 -2.13 9.91 -14.40
CA HIS A 63 -2.13 9.72 -12.95
C HIS A 63 -3.03 10.79 -12.32
N VAL A 64 -4.32 10.46 -12.22
CA VAL A 64 -5.25 11.24 -11.40
C VAL A 64 -4.97 10.89 -9.94
N ILE A 65 -4.23 11.77 -9.30
CA ILE A 65 -3.91 11.74 -7.88
C ILE A 65 -5.20 12.02 -7.09
N THR A 66 -5.92 10.99 -6.71
CA THR A 66 -6.98 11.09 -5.69
C THR A 66 -6.55 10.19 -4.54
N TYR A 67 -5.94 10.78 -3.53
CA TYR A 67 -5.68 10.06 -2.28
C TYR A 67 -6.87 10.25 -1.35
N PRO A 68 -7.29 9.19 -0.66
CA PRO A 68 -8.35 9.28 0.31
C PRO A 68 -7.78 9.91 1.60
N LEU A 69 -7.44 11.18 1.54
CA LEU A 69 -6.93 11.92 2.70
C LEU A 69 -7.94 11.92 3.86
N ASP A 70 -9.22 11.68 3.55
CA ASP A 70 -10.33 11.42 4.47
C ASP A 70 -10.26 10.05 5.17
N GLN A 71 -9.54 9.05 4.61
CA GLN A 71 -9.37 7.72 5.19
C GLN A 71 -8.11 7.62 6.07
N ILE A 72 -7.23 8.62 6.03
CA ILE A 72 -6.07 8.68 6.93
C ILE A 72 -6.57 9.06 8.32
N ARG A 73 -6.40 8.15 9.27
CA ARG A 73 -6.78 8.38 10.67
C ARG A 73 -5.82 9.38 11.32
N THR A 74 -6.23 9.98 12.44
CA THR A 74 -5.42 10.95 13.19
C THR A 74 -4.10 10.38 13.73
N ASP A 75 -3.97 9.06 13.82
CA ASP A 75 -2.73 8.35 14.17
C ASP A 75 -1.84 8.05 12.95
N LEU A 76 -2.16 8.65 11.79
CA LEU A 76 -1.50 8.43 10.50
C LEU A 76 -1.59 7.00 9.98
N SER A 77 -2.48 6.17 10.55
CA SER A 77 -2.79 4.87 9.99
C SER A 77 -3.75 5.02 8.81
N TYR A 78 -3.50 4.21 7.78
CA TYR A 78 -4.37 4.05 6.61
C TYR A 78 -4.78 2.59 6.53
N GLU A 79 -6.07 2.35 6.35
CA GLU A 79 -6.61 1.01 6.15
C GLU A 79 -6.79 0.78 4.65
N GLU A 80 -5.94 -0.06 4.06
CA GLU A 80 -6.09 -0.47 2.67
C GLU A 80 -7.36 -1.33 2.53
N GLU A 81 -8.33 -0.83 1.80
CA GLU A 81 -9.55 -1.59 1.46
C GLU A 81 -9.35 -2.34 0.14
N PRO A 82 -9.64 -3.65 0.09
CA PRO A 82 -9.61 -4.38 -1.17
C PRO A 82 -10.81 -3.96 -2.04
N GLU A 83 -10.55 -3.56 -3.28
CA GLU A 83 -11.56 -3.06 -4.21
C GLU A 83 -12.07 -4.19 -5.13
N ALA A 84 -11.16 -4.95 -5.73
CA ALA A 84 -11.52 -6.03 -6.64
C ALA A 84 -10.48 -7.16 -6.66
N ILE A 85 -10.93 -8.37 -7.01
CA ILE A 85 -10.04 -9.47 -7.36
C ILE A 85 -9.84 -9.43 -8.87
N ILE A 86 -8.64 -9.10 -9.31
CA ILE A 86 -8.33 -8.97 -10.75
C ILE A 86 -7.77 -10.25 -11.36
N ASP A 87 -7.26 -11.17 -10.54
CA ASP A 87 -6.75 -12.47 -11.00
C ASP A 87 -6.77 -13.53 -9.87
N ARG A 88 -6.76 -14.81 -10.25
CA ARG A 88 -6.70 -15.95 -9.32
C ARG A 88 -5.72 -16.99 -9.84
N GLN A 89 -4.89 -17.51 -8.95
CA GLN A 89 -3.91 -18.55 -9.30
C GLN A 89 -3.81 -19.60 -8.21
N ASP A 90 -3.98 -20.87 -8.60
CA ASP A 90 -3.70 -22.00 -7.73
C ASP A 90 -2.25 -22.46 -7.90
N ARG A 91 -1.54 -22.58 -6.77
CA ARG A 91 -0.21 -23.20 -6.73
C ARG A 91 -0.32 -24.58 -6.12
N ILE A 92 -0.11 -25.59 -6.94
CA ILE A 92 -0.04 -26.99 -6.52
C ILE A 92 1.36 -27.26 -5.93
N MET A 93 1.40 -27.56 -4.64
CA MET A 93 2.57 -28.12 -3.96
C MET A 93 2.39 -29.64 -3.80
N ARG A 94 3.49 -30.35 -3.48
CA ARG A 94 3.54 -31.82 -3.36
C ARG A 94 2.43 -32.46 -2.51
N LYS A 95 1.83 -31.74 -1.56
CA LYS A 95 0.79 -32.25 -0.64
C LYS A 95 -0.43 -31.35 -0.49
N LYS A 96 -0.44 -30.17 -1.12
CA LYS A 96 -1.52 -29.20 -0.95
C LYS A 96 -1.59 -28.24 -2.13
N THR A 97 -2.79 -27.78 -2.44
CA THR A 97 -3.02 -26.66 -3.34
C THR A 97 -3.22 -25.40 -2.48
N ILE A 98 -2.54 -24.31 -2.83
CA ILE A 98 -2.75 -23.00 -2.20
C ILE A 98 -3.32 -22.06 -3.25
N SER A 99 -4.50 -21.51 -2.97
CA SER A 99 -5.16 -20.51 -3.82
C SER A 99 -4.68 -19.10 -3.49
N PHE A 100 -4.21 -18.40 -4.51
CA PHE A 100 -3.81 -17.00 -4.46
C PHE A 100 -4.79 -16.15 -5.24
N VAL A 101 -5.05 -14.96 -4.74
CA VAL A 101 -5.90 -13.95 -5.36
C VAL A 101 -5.06 -12.69 -5.55
N LYS A 102 -5.15 -12.07 -6.72
CA LYS A 102 -4.54 -10.77 -7.00
C LYS A 102 -5.55 -9.68 -6.64
N ILE A 103 -5.21 -8.89 -5.64
CA ILE A 103 -6.09 -7.86 -5.08
C ILE A 103 -5.72 -6.49 -5.64
N LEU A 104 -6.69 -5.85 -6.27
CA LEU A 104 -6.67 -4.41 -6.52
C LEU A 104 -7.09 -3.71 -5.22
N TRP A 105 -6.23 -2.84 -4.73
CA TRP A 105 -6.49 -2.04 -3.54
C TRP A 105 -7.15 -0.72 -3.93
N ARG A 106 -8.07 -0.26 -3.10
CA ARG A 106 -8.80 0.99 -3.33
C ARG A 106 -7.82 2.16 -3.39
N ASN A 107 -7.97 3.00 -4.42
CA ASN A 107 -7.09 4.14 -4.73
C ASN A 107 -5.67 3.76 -5.19
N HIS A 108 -5.42 2.50 -5.52
CA HIS A 108 -4.17 2.04 -6.14
C HIS A 108 -4.40 1.65 -7.61
N PRO A 109 -3.43 1.91 -8.50
CA PRO A 109 -3.52 1.44 -9.87
C PRO A 109 -3.27 -0.08 -9.94
N GLU A 110 -3.74 -0.74 -11.00
CA GLU A 110 -3.61 -2.20 -11.16
C GLU A 110 -2.15 -2.71 -11.15
N GLN A 111 -1.18 -1.86 -11.48
CA GLN A 111 0.24 -2.16 -11.41
C GLN A 111 0.73 -2.35 -9.97
N GLU A 112 0.04 -1.77 -8.99
CA GLU A 112 0.34 -1.89 -7.56
C GLU A 112 -0.47 -3.02 -6.87
N ALA A 113 -1.30 -3.74 -7.62
CA ALA A 113 -2.06 -4.86 -7.09
C ALA A 113 -1.14 -5.99 -6.58
N THR A 114 -1.47 -6.56 -5.41
CA THR A 114 -0.65 -7.57 -4.72
C THR A 114 -1.25 -8.97 -4.81
N TRP A 115 -0.40 -9.99 -4.70
CA TRP A 115 -0.83 -11.40 -4.63
C TRP A 115 -0.93 -11.84 -3.17
N GLU A 116 -2.15 -12.13 -2.74
CA GLU A 116 -2.44 -12.58 -1.37
C GLU A 116 -3.03 -14.00 -1.39
N THR A 117 -2.83 -14.76 -0.32
CA THR A 117 -3.50 -16.07 -0.17
C THR A 117 -4.98 -15.85 0.14
N GLU A 118 -5.85 -16.69 -0.41
CA GLU A 118 -7.30 -16.58 -0.15
C GLU A 118 -7.63 -16.66 1.36
N GLU A 119 -6.92 -17.50 2.12
CA GLU A 119 -7.06 -17.62 3.57
C GLU A 119 -6.73 -16.31 4.32
N SER A 120 -5.69 -15.58 3.89
CA SER A 120 -5.29 -14.29 4.46
C SER A 120 -6.37 -13.23 4.23
N ILE A 121 -6.91 -13.17 3.01
CA ILE A 121 -7.99 -12.25 2.66
C ILE A 121 -9.27 -12.62 3.40
N ARG A 122 -9.61 -13.91 3.51
CA ARG A 122 -10.78 -14.36 4.27
C ARG A 122 -10.69 -14.00 5.76
N THR A 123 -9.48 -14.00 6.32
CA THR A 123 -9.25 -13.64 7.73
C THR A 123 -9.27 -12.14 7.95
N SER A 124 -8.63 -11.37 7.08
CA SER A 124 -8.50 -9.91 7.22
C SER A 124 -9.73 -9.14 6.71
N TYR A 125 -10.37 -9.65 5.67
CA TYR A 125 -11.52 -9.04 4.98
C TYR A 125 -12.61 -10.11 4.73
N PRO A 126 -13.28 -10.61 5.79
CA PRO A 126 -14.21 -11.73 5.69
C PRO A 126 -15.41 -11.47 4.78
N HIS A 127 -15.77 -10.20 4.55
CA HIS A 127 -16.88 -9.80 3.69
C HIS A 127 -16.50 -9.62 2.22
N PHE A 128 -15.21 -9.64 1.88
CA PHE A 128 -14.73 -9.31 0.54
C PHE A 128 -14.76 -10.50 -0.42
N LEU A 129 -14.52 -11.72 0.09
CA LEU A 129 -14.66 -12.92 -0.72
C LEU A 129 -16.13 -13.35 -0.75
N PRO A 130 -16.73 -13.57 -1.94
CA PRO A 130 -18.06 -14.15 -2.00
C PRO A 130 -18.02 -15.52 -1.30
N GLY A 131 -18.93 -15.72 -0.34
CA GLY A 131 -19.15 -17.03 0.25
C GLY A 131 -19.50 -18.03 -0.85
N TYR A 132 -18.80 -19.15 -0.88
CA TYR A 132 -19.09 -20.27 -1.77
C TYR A 132 -20.50 -20.80 -1.57
#